data_AF-A0A949Z2B7-F1
#
_entry.id   AF-A0A949Z2B7-F1
#
_cell.length_a   1.000
_cell.length_b   1.000
_cell.length_c   1.000
_cell.angle_alpha   90.00
_cell.angle_beta   90.00
_cell.angle_gamma   90.00
#
_symmetry.space_group_name_H-M   'P 1'
#
loop_
_entity.id
_entity.type
_entity.pdbx_description
1 polymer ?
#
loop_
_entity_poly.entity_id
_entity_poly.type
_entity_poly.pdbx_seq_one_letter_code
_entity_poly.pdbx_strand_id
1 'polypeptide(L)'
;MKWLLLCVLVLAHSGRGAGEDLPDATLVVYNPNYPDSKTLAEYYAEKRAVPKDRLIALPCSNDEEIGRDEYDNTIAGPLRNHFQDAQLWTFASGTEPRVISNKIRYIVLLRGIPWPSGNSGPP
;
A
#
# COMPACT_ATOMS: atom_id res chain seq x y z
N MET A 1 -3.18 -14.21 58.11
CA MET A 1 -3.64 -14.86 56.87
C MET A 1 -3.61 -13.78 55.81
N LYS A 2 -2.46 -13.52 55.17
CA LYS A 2 -2.08 -14.12 53.88
C LYS A 2 -3.32 -14.22 52.98
N TRP A 3 -3.52 -13.24 52.11
CA TRP A 3 -3.53 -13.43 50.66
C TRP A 3 -3.29 -12.10 49.94
N LEU A 4 -2.02 -11.97 49.59
CA LEU A 4 -1.48 -11.12 48.55
C LEU A 4 -2.04 -11.64 47.22
N LEU A 5 -2.97 -10.91 46.59
CA LEU A 5 -3.29 -11.11 45.18
C LEU A 5 -2.86 -9.83 44.45
N LEU A 6 -1.55 -9.77 44.26
CA LEU A 6 -0.89 -8.92 43.30
C LEU A 6 -1.30 -9.44 41.91
N CYS A 7 -2.39 -8.93 41.35
CA CYS A 7 -2.66 -9.07 39.93
C CYS A 7 -1.60 -8.24 39.20
N VAL A 8 -0.48 -8.88 38.85
CA VAL A 8 0.46 -8.34 37.90
C VAL A 8 -0.28 -8.29 36.56
N LEU A 9 -0.88 -7.15 36.27
CA LEU A 9 -1.14 -6.72 34.91
C LEU A 9 0.22 -6.53 34.26
N VAL A 10 0.75 -7.62 33.69
CA VAL A 10 1.79 -7.50 32.68
C VAL A 10 1.08 -6.88 31.49
N LEU A 11 1.02 -5.54 31.45
CA LEU A 11 0.96 -4.85 30.17
C LEU A 11 2.21 -5.32 29.44
N ALA A 12 2.05 -6.29 28.55
CA ALA A 12 2.98 -6.52 27.47
C ALA A 12 2.96 -5.24 26.64
N HIS A 13 3.74 -4.25 27.07
CA HIS A 13 4.25 -3.24 26.16
C HIS A 13 5.11 -4.04 25.18
N SER A 14 4.49 -4.51 24.10
CA SER A 14 5.21 -4.84 22.89
C SER A 14 6.10 -3.64 22.62
N GLY A 15 7.39 -3.76 22.96
CA GLY A 15 8.36 -2.75 22.66
C GLY A 15 8.28 -2.54 21.16
N ARG A 16 7.68 -1.41 20.75
CA ARG A 16 7.72 -0.94 19.38
C ARG A 16 9.19 -0.60 19.18
N GLY A 17 9.94 -1.59 18.70
CA GLY A 17 11.35 -1.41 18.37
C GLY A 17 11.44 -0.18 17.47
N ALA A 18 12.47 0.64 17.67
CA ALA A 18 12.74 1.83 16.86
C ALA A 18 13.21 1.45 15.44
N GLY A 19 12.51 0.54 14.78
CA GLY A 19 12.52 0.32 13.34
C GLY A 19 11.23 0.91 12.76
N GLU A 20 11.29 1.46 11.55
CA GLU A 20 10.11 1.91 10.82
C GLU A 20 8.98 0.88 10.94
N ASP A 21 7.77 1.35 11.22
CA ASP A 21 6.58 0.49 11.28
C ASP A 21 6.25 0.04 9.84
N LEU A 22 6.88 -1.08 9.44
CA LEU A 22 6.77 -1.65 8.09
C LEU A 22 5.32 -1.80 7.61
N PRO A 23 4.36 -2.24 8.46
CA PRO A 23 2.95 -2.28 8.08
C PRO A 23 2.37 -0.90 7.73
N ASP A 24 2.62 0.13 8.55
CA ASP A 24 2.17 1.51 8.28
C ASP A 24 2.82 2.11 7.02
N ALA A 25 4.00 1.61 6.64
CA ALA A 25 4.74 2.01 5.46
C ALA A 25 4.39 1.21 4.20
N THR A 26 3.46 0.25 4.28
CA THR A 26 3.11 -0.65 3.18
C THR A 26 1.76 -0.30 2.58
N LEU A 27 1.70 -0.21 1.25
CA LEU A 27 0.48 -0.13 0.46
C LEU A 27 0.23 -1.47 -0.22
N VAL A 28 -1.02 -1.90 -0.28
CA VAL A 28 -1.44 -3.16 -0.88
C VAL A 28 -2.38 -2.84 -2.04
N VAL A 29 -2.02 -3.23 -3.25
CA VAL A 29 -2.77 -2.89 -4.47
C VAL A 29 -3.39 -4.16 -5.05
N TYR A 30 -4.67 -4.10 -5.40
CA TYR A 30 -5.40 -5.21 -5.99
C TYR A 30 -6.27 -4.77 -7.16
N ASN A 31 -6.52 -5.70 -8.09
CA ASN A 31 -7.40 -5.47 -9.23
C ASN A 31 -8.79 -6.05 -8.94
N PRO A 32 -9.82 -5.24 -8.73
CA PRO A 32 -11.18 -5.75 -8.48
C PRO A 32 -11.77 -6.51 -9.68
N ASN A 33 -11.24 -6.34 -10.90
CA ASN A 33 -11.67 -7.08 -12.08
C ASN A 33 -11.10 -8.51 -12.14
N TYR A 34 -10.05 -8.79 -11.36
CA TYR A 34 -9.40 -10.10 -11.33
C TYR A 34 -9.99 -10.95 -10.20
N PRO A 35 -10.48 -12.17 -10.49
CA PRO A 35 -11.06 -13.06 -9.48
C PRO A 35 -10.13 -13.26 -8.28
N ASP A 36 -10.71 -13.24 -7.07
CA ASP A 36 -10.03 -13.44 -5.80
C ASP A 36 -8.96 -12.42 -5.40
N SER A 37 -8.62 -11.44 -6.26
CA SER A 37 -7.57 -10.45 -5.98
C SER A 37 -7.87 -9.63 -4.71
N LYS A 38 -9.12 -9.19 -4.54
CA LYS A 38 -9.58 -8.48 -3.34
C LYS A 38 -9.44 -9.34 -2.08
N THR A 39 -9.95 -10.57 -2.11
CA THR A 39 -9.88 -11.50 -0.98
C THR A 39 -8.44 -11.77 -0.58
N LEU A 40 -7.54 -11.91 -1.56
CA LEU A 40 -6.12 -12.11 -1.32
C LEU A 40 -5.44 -10.87 -0.71
N ALA A 41 -5.84 -9.67 -1.13
CA ALA A 41 -5.36 -8.42 -0.55
C ALA A 41 -5.78 -8.25 0.91
N GLU A 42 -7.05 -8.52 1.21
CA GLU A 42 -7.59 -8.50 2.58
C GLU A 42 -6.87 -9.52 3.48
N TYR A 43 -6.68 -10.74 2.98
CA TYR A 43 -5.93 -11.78 3.68
C TYR A 43 -4.47 -11.37 3.93
N TYR A 44 -3.78 -10.83 2.91
CA TYR A 44 -2.40 -10.37 3.05
C TYR A 44 -2.29 -9.28 4.11
N ALA A 45 -3.19 -8.28 4.05
CA ALA A 45 -3.18 -7.17 4.99
C ALA A 45 -3.41 -7.62 6.43
N GLU A 46 -4.34 -8.55 6.65
CA GLU A 46 -4.55 -9.16 7.97
C GLU A 46 -3.27 -9.85 8.48
N LYS A 47 -2.64 -10.70 7.65
CA LYS A 47 -1.45 -11.46 8.06
C LYS A 47 -0.20 -10.61 8.25
N ARG A 48 -0.17 -9.40 7.68
CA ARG A 48 0.95 -8.46 7.81
C ARG A 48 0.64 -7.25 8.67
N ALA A 49 -0.53 -7.22 9.31
CA ALA A 49 -1.02 -6.10 10.10
C ALA A 49 -1.03 -4.76 9.31
N VAL A 50 -1.19 -4.82 7.99
CA VAL A 50 -1.28 -3.62 7.15
C VAL A 50 -2.64 -2.96 7.43
N PRO A 51 -2.68 -1.65 7.73
CA PRO A 51 -3.93 -0.94 7.96
C PRO A 51 -4.88 -1.02 6.75
N LYS A 52 -6.19 -1.12 7.02
CA LYS A 52 -7.20 -1.32 5.96
C LYS A 52 -7.30 -0.17 4.96
N ASP A 53 -6.96 1.04 5.40
CA ASP A 53 -6.89 2.24 4.56
C ASP A 53 -5.69 2.24 3.60
N ARG A 54 -4.82 1.21 3.67
CA ARG A 54 -3.71 0.98 2.73
C ARG A 54 -4.02 -0.03 1.63
N LEU A 55 -5.26 -0.50 1.53
CA LEU A 55 -5.70 -1.42 0.47
C LEU A 55 -6.35 -0.62 -0.65
N ILE A 56 -5.69 -0.59 -1.81
CA ILE A 56 -6.09 0.22 -2.95
C ILE A 56 -6.60 -0.67 -4.08
N ALA A 57 -7.84 -0.41 -4.49
CA ALA A 57 -8.43 -1.02 -5.67
C ALA A 57 -8.01 -0.23 -6.91
N LEU A 58 -7.39 -0.89 -7.88
CA LEU A 58 -7.11 -0.33 -9.20
C LEU A 58 -7.77 -1.20 -10.27
N PRO A 59 -8.98 -0.84 -10.74
CA PRO A 59 -9.62 -1.53 -11.85
C PRO A 59 -8.75 -1.40 -13.12
N CYS A 60 -8.19 -2.51 -13.57
CA CYS A 60 -7.34 -2.57 -14.76
C CYS A 60 -7.59 -3.87 -15.54
N SER A 61 -6.92 -4.04 -16.68
CA SER A 61 -7.02 -5.27 -17.49
C SER A 61 -6.61 -6.51 -16.69
N ASN A 62 -7.16 -7.66 -17.07
CA ASN A 62 -6.78 -8.98 -16.56
C ASN A 62 -5.65 -9.63 -17.39
N ASP A 63 -5.19 -8.95 -18.45
CA ASP A 63 -4.02 -9.38 -19.22
C ASP A 63 -2.75 -9.34 -18.37
N GLU A 64 -1.73 -10.12 -18.74
CA GLU A 64 -0.46 -10.12 -18.00
C GLU A 64 0.37 -8.87 -18.31
N GLU A 65 0.32 -8.41 -19.55
CA GLU A 65 0.99 -7.20 -20.02
C GLU A 65 0.00 -6.22 -20.64
N ILE A 66 0.19 -4.92 -20.38
CA ILE A 66 -0.60 -3.84 -20.97
C ILE A 66 0.29 -2.78 -21.61
N GLY A 67 -0.28 -2.01 -22.53
CA GLY A 67 0.42 -0.88 -23.16
C GLY A 67 0.76 0.22 -22.15
N ARG A 68 1.75 1.05 -22.49
CA ARG A 68 2.22 2.13 -21.60
C ARG A 68 1.12 3.16 -21.28
N ASP A 69 0.35 3.56 -22.27
CA ASP A 69 -0.75 4.51 -22.10
C ASP A 69 -1.83 3.95 -21.17
N GLU A 70 -2.15 2.66 -21.31
CA GLU A 70 -3.11 1.98 -20.44
C GLU A 70 -2.58 1.89 -19.01
N TYR A 71 -1.29 1.54 -18.83
CA TYR A 71 -0.64 1.52 -17.52
C TYR A 71 -0.68 2.90 -16.84
N ASP A 72 -0.35 3.96 -17.58
CA ASP A 72 -0.33 5.31 -17.04
C ASP A 72 -1.74 5.79 -16.68
N ASN A 73 -2.77 5.42 -17.45
CA ASN A 73 -4.17 5.82 -17.20
C ASN A 73 -4.89 4.98 -16.13
N THR A 74 -4.61 3.69 -16.03
CA THR A 74 -5.37 2.76 -15.17
C THR A 74 -4.65 2.40 -13.87
N ILE A 75 -3.31 2.55 -13.83
CA ILE A 75 -2.50 2.18 -12.67
C ILE A 75 -1.74 3.38 -12.13
N ALA A 76 -0.79 3.92 -12.89
CA ALA A 76 0.15 4.91 -12.35
C ALA A 76 -0.52 6.25 -12.03
N GLY A 77 -1.40 6.75 -12.90
CA GLY A 77 -2.17 7.96 -12.67
C GLY A 77 -3.07 7.86 -11.44
N PRO A 78 -4.00 6.88 -11.38
CA PRO A 78 -4.86 6.67 -10.22
C PRO A 78 -4.11 6.47 -8.91
N LEU A 79 -2.98 5.74 -8.93
CA LEU A 79 -2.14 5.53 -7.75
C LEU A 79 -1.51 6.84 -7.25
N ARG A 80 -1.04 7.71 -8.16
CA ARG A 80 -0.52 9.04 -7.78
C ARG A 80 -1.61 9.90 -7.16
N ASN A 81 -2.80 9.93 -7.76
CA ASN A 81 -3.94 10.68 -7.22
C ASN A 81 -4.26 10.20 -5.80
N HIS A 82 -4.26 8.88 -5.57
CA HIS A 82 -4.49 8.33 -4.25
C HIS A 82 -3.46 8.79 -3.21
N PHE A 83 -2.16 8.82 -3.57
CA PHE A 83 -1.12 9.31 -2.66
C PHE A 83 -1.29 10.79 -2.29
N GLN A 84 -1.82 11.60 -3.22
CA GLN A 84 -2.13 13.01 -2.97
C GLN A 84 -3.36 13.15 -2.07
N ASP A 85 -4.45 12.47 -2.40
CA ASP A 85 -5.73 12.57 -1.69
C ASP A 85 -5.62 12.07 -0.24
N ALA A 86 -4.87 11.00 -0.01
CA ALA A 86 -4.66 10.43 1.33
C ALA A 86 -3.56 11.14 2.13
N GLN A 87 -3.02 12.27 1.63
CA GLN A 87 -1.92 13.03 2.26
C GLN A 87 -0.73 12.13 2.66
N LEU A 88 -0.47 11.11 1.85
CA LEU A 88 0.65 10.18 2.03
C LEU A 88 1.95 10.79 1.51
N TRP A 89 1.83 11.74 0.59
CA TRP A 89 2.90 12.61 0.13
C TRP A 89 2.78 14.00 0.76
N THR A 90 3.91 14.51 1.23
CA THR A 90 4.06 15.94 1.53
C THR A 90 4.86 16.57 0.40
N PHE A 91 4.30 17.60 -0.22
CA PHE A 91 5.00 18.40 -1.23
C PHE A 91 5.82 19.52 -0.57
N ALA A 92 6.97 19.84 -1.14
CA ALA A 92 7.70 21.06 -0.78
C ALA A 92 6.89 22.27 -1.24
N SER A 93 6.85 23.31 -0.41
CA SER A 93 6.40 24.63 -0.86
C SER A 93 7.45 25.19 -1.82
N GLY A 94 7.14 25.25 -3.12
CA GLY A 94 8.01 25.73 -4.18
C GLY A 94 7.28 25.81 -5.52
N THR A 95 7.94 26.37 -6.54
CA THR A 95 7.36 26.58 -7.88
C THR A 95 7.07 25.28 -8.63
N GLU A 96 7.74 24.19 -8.25
CA GLU A 96 7.62 22.85 -8.84
C GLU A 96 7.18 21.84 -7.77
N PRO A 97 6.19 20.97 -8.04
CA PRO A 97 5.72 19.98 -7.08
C PRO A 97 6.78 18.90 -6.85
N ARG A 98 7.49 18.98 -5.72
CA ARG A 98 8.47 17.97 -5.28
C ARG A 98 7.99 17.27 -4.02
N VAL A 99 7.89 15.93 -4.03
CA VAL A 99 7.58 15.15 -2.82
C VAL A 99 8.79 15.17 -1.88
N ILE A 100 8.62 15.70 -0.68
CA ILE A 100 9.66 15.83 0.36
C ILE A 100 9.52 14.81 1.49
N SER A 101 8.34 14.23 1.66
CA SER A 101 8.09 13.14 2.60
C SER A 101 7.12 12.16 1.97
N ASN A 102 7.40 10.86 2.13
CA ASN A 102 6.54 9.79 1.67
C ASN A 102 6.38 8.78 2.80
N LYS A 103 5.14 8.61 3.27
CA LYS A 103 4.78 7.64 4.31
C LYS A 103 4.74 6.20 3.79
N ILE A 104 4.66 5.99 2.47
CA ILE A 104 4.69 4.68 1.82
C ILE A 104 6.09 4.36 1.32
N ARG A 105 6.60 3.19 1.68
CA ARG A 105 7.92 2.68 1.31
C ARG A 105 7.84 1.43 0.46
N TYR A 106 6.77 0.65 0.62
CA TYR A 106 6.56 -0.60 -0.07
C TYR A 106 5.19 -0.62 -0.72
N ILE A 107 5.13 -1.13 -1.94
CA ILE A 107 3.88 -1.43 -2.63
C ILE A 107 3.87 -2.91 -2.92
N VAL A 108 2.85 -3.60 -2.41
CA VAL A 108 2.61 -5.01 -2.67
C VAL A 108 1.55 -5.10 -3.75
N LEU A 109 1.93 -5.64 -4.91
CA LEU A 109 1.01 -5.90 -6.00
C LEU A 109 0.41 -7.29 -5.82
N LEU A 110 -0.91 -7.37 -5.69
CA LEU A 110 -1.59 -8.67 -5.66
C LEU A 110 -1.79 -9.19 -7.07
N ARG A 111 -2.10 -10.49 -7.13
CA ARG A 111 -2.38 -11.19 -8.37
C ARG A 111 -3.46 -10.44 -9.17
N GLY A 112 -3.22 -10.30 -10.47
CA GLY A 112 -4.12 -9.59 -11.39
C GLY A 112 -3.74 -8.14 -11.67
N ILE A 113 -2.61 -7.65 -11.13
CA ILE A 113 -2.03 -6.38 -11.55
C ILE A 113 -1.09 -6.62 -12.75
N PRO A 114 -1.36 -6.02 -13.91
CA PRO A 114 -0.56 -6.22 -15.12
C PRO A 114 0.76 -5.47 -15.08
N TRP A 115 1.69 -5.91 -15.93
CA TRP A 115 2.98 -5.28 -16.14
C TRP A 115 2.98 -4.39 -17.41
N PRO A 116 3.65 -3.22 -17.42
CA PRO A 116 3.79 -2.45 -18.65
C PRO A 116 4.67 -3.18 -19.67
N SER A 117 4.15 -3.40 -20.87
CA SER A 117 4.89 -4.03 -21.96
C SER A 117 6.11 -3.20 -22.36
N GLY A 118 7.23 -3.88 -22.58
CA GLY A 118 8.56 -3.29 -22.72
C GLY A 118 8.85 -2.62 -24.07
N ASN A 119 7.86 -2.18 -24.85
CA ASN A 119 8.15 -1.46 -26.10
C ASN A 119 8.64 -0.03 -25.80
N SER A 120 9.92 0.08 -25.48
CA SER A 120 10.66 1.31 -25.25
C SER A 120 10.96 2.01 -26.58
N GLY A 121 10.02 2.84 -27.05
CA GLY A 121 10.25 3.80 -28.12
C GLY A 121 9.30 4.99 -27.95
N PRO A 122 9.75 6.23 -28.19
CA PRO A 122 8.83 7.37 -28.25
C PRO A 122 7.84 7.19 -29.43
N PRO A 123 6.69 7.90 -29.39
CA PRO A 123 5.79 7.97 -30.54
C PRO A 123 6.47 8.55 -31.79
#